data_AF-A0A929X9N4-F1
#
_entry.id   AF-A0A929X9N4-F1
#
_cell.length_a   1.000
_cell.length_b   1.000
_cell.length_c   1.000
_cell.angle_alpha   90.00
_cell.angle_beta   90.00
_cell.angle_gamma   90.00
#
_symmetry.space_group_name_H-M   'P 1'
#
loop_
_entity.id
_entity.type
_entity.pdbx_description
1 polymer ?
#
loop_
_entity_poly.entity_id
_entity_poly.type
_entity_poly.pdbx_seq_one_letter_code
_entity_poly.pdbx_strand_id
1 'polypeptide(L)' 'MNKKIVIIGGGTGLSYLIRKLKEFPVQISAIITVADDGSSTGKLREEFSIPAVGDIRQVLYN' A
#
# COMPACT_ATOMS: atom_id res chain seq x y z
N MET A 1 14.69 15.04 16.09
CA MET A 1 14.75 14.84 14.62
C MET A 1 13.74 13.77 14.25
N ASN A 2 12.74 14.09 13.42
CA ASN A 2 11.72 13.11 13.02
C ASN A 2 12.35 12.16 11.98
N LYS A 3 12.46 10.86 12.26
CA LYS A 3 13.09 9.92 11.31
C LYS A 3 12.20 9.76 10.09
N LYS A 4 12.76 9.88 8.89
CA LYS A 4 12.06 9.64 7.63
C LYS A 4 12.27 8.19 7.19
N ILE A 5 11.19 7.45 6.98
CA ILE A 5 11.19 6.03 6.61
C ILE A 5 10.47 5.89 5.28
N VAL A 6 11.16 5.33 4.28
CA VAL A 6 10.56 4.89 3.03
C VAL A 6 10.38 3.38 3.08
N ILE A 7 9.18 2.91 2.77
CA ILE A 7 8.84 1.49 2.73
C ILE A 7 8.38 1.15 1.31
N ILE A 8 8.91 0.07 0.75
CA ILE A 8 8.65 -0.34 -0.63
C ILE A 8 8.10 -1.78 -0.60
N GLY A 9 6.94 -2.03 -1.19
CA GLY A 9 6.33 -3.36 -1.20
C GLY A 9 4.88 -3.38 -1.64
N GLY A 10 4.11 -4.34 -1.14
CA GLY A 10 2.67 -4.51 -1.42
C GLY A 10 1.99 -5.39 -0.37
N GLY A 11 0.69 -5.60 -0.57
CA GLY A 11 -0.15 -6.51 0.20
C GLY A 11 -0.24 -6.27 1.71
N THR A 12 -0.61 -7.34 2.41
CA THR A 12 -0.98 -7.34 3.83
C THR A 12 0.21 -7.05 4.76
N GLY A 13 1.40 -7.52 4.40
CA GLY A 13 2.62 -7.31 5.20
C GLY A 13 3.00 -5.83 5.29
N LEU A 14 2.96 -5.12 4.17
CA LEU A 14 3.22 -3.67 4.12
C LEU A 14 2.19 -2.90 4.96
N SER A 15 0.91 -3.23 4.80
CA SER A 15 -0.19 -2.62 5.55
C SER A 15 -0.03 -2.81 7.08
N TYR A 16 0.32 -4.01 7.52
CA TYR A 16 0.57 -4.29 8.95
C TYR A 16 1.76 -3.48 9.49
N LEU A 17 2.88 -3.44 8.74
CA LEU A 17 4.08 -2.70 9.13
C LEU A 17 3.80 -1.20 9.26
N ILE A 18 3.11 -0.61 8.27
CA ILE A 18 2.74 0.81 8.30
C ILE A 18 1.86 1.12 9.52
N ARG A 19 0.86 0.27 9.81
CA ARG A 19 -0.01 0.42 10.98
C ARG A 19 0.79 0.47 12.28
N LYS A 20 1.80 -0.38 12.43
CA LYS A 20 2.69 -0.39 13.60
C LYS A 20 3.66 0.79 13.62
N LEU A 21 4.19 1.21 12.48
CA LEU A 21 5.09 2.35 12.41
C LEU A 21 4.40 3.68 12.73
N LYS A 22 3.08 3.80 12.50
CA LYS A 22 2.26 4.95 12.94
C LYS A 22 2.28 5.15 14.47
N GLU A 23 2.62 4.13 15.26
CA GLU A 23 2.74 4.21 16.73
C GLU A 23 4.03 4.91 17.19
N PHE A 24 4.98 5.18 16.27
CA PHE A 24 6.26 5.81 16.56
C PHE A 24 6.32 7.25 16.01
N PRO A 25 7.13 8.14 16.60
CA PRO A 25 7.34 9.49 16.09
C PRO A 25 8.27 9.46 14.86
N VAL A 26 7.71 9.06 13.71
CA VAL A 26 8.40 8.93 12.42
C VAL A 26 7.54 9.48 11.28
N GLN A 27 8.19 9.95 10.22
CA GLN A 27 7.54 10.33 8.97
C GLN A 27 7.65 9.16 7.98
N ILE A 28 6.51 8.65 7.50
CA ILE A 28 6.44 7.47 6.64
C ILE A 28 6.12 7.89 5.21
N SER A 29 6.77 7.25 4.23
CA SER A 29 6.39 7.27 2.82
C SER A 29 6.34 5.83 2.32
N ALA A 30 5.29 5.48 1.58
CA ALA A 30 5.10 4.14 1.05
C ALA A 30 5.11 4.16 -0.48
N ILE A 31 5.96 3.32 -1.09
CA ILE A 31 5.95 3.03 -2.52
C ILE A 31 5.32 1.64 -2.67
N ILE A 32 4.16 1.60 -3.32
CA ILE A 32 3.30 0.41 -3.36
C ILE A 32 3.32 -0.16 -4.78
N THR A 33 3.54 -1.47 -4.92
CA THR A 33 3.42 -2.16 -6.20
C THR A 33 1.97 -2.15 -6.69
N VAL A 34 1.81 -1.97 -8.00
CA VAL A 34 0.51 -2.00 -8.70
C VAL A 34 0.46 -3.10 -9.76
N ALA A 35 1.33 -4.10 -9.61
CA ALA A 35 1.45 -5.25 -10.52
C ALA A 35 0.49 -6.40 -10.20
N ASP A 36 -0.33 -6.27 -9.16
CA ASP A 36 -1.26 -7.32 -8.76
C ASP A 36 -2.43 -7.43 -9.74
N ASP A 37 -2.56 -8.62 -10.34
CA ASP A 37 -3.59 -8.94 -11.34
C ASP A 37 -4.78 -9.72 -10.74
N GLY A 38 -4.82 -9.90 -9.41
CA GLY A 38 -5.73 -10.83 -8.74
C GLY A 38 -7.14 -10.32 -8.44
N SER A 39 -8.14 -11.20 -8.60
CA SER A 39 -9.52 -11.08 -8.06
C SER A 39 -10.25 -9.78 -8.48
N SER A 40 -10.92 -9.11 -7.55
CA SER A 40 -11.67 -7.87 -7.79
C SER A 40 -10.80 -6.72 -8.29
N THR A 41 -9.53 -6.66 -7.89
CA THR A 41 -8.58 -5.65 -8.35
C THR A 41 -8.25 -5.81 -9.83
N GLY A 42 -8.07 -7.06 -10.29
CA GLY A 42 -7.87 -7.37 -11.70
C GLY A 42 -9.08 -6.96 -12.55
N LYS A 43 -10.30 -7.28 -12.09
CA LYS A 43 -11.55 -6.89 -12.77
C LYS A 43 -11.69 -5.38 -12.94
N LEU A 44 -11.46 -4.61 -11.87
CA LEU A 44 -11.52 -3.14 -11.93
C LEU A 44 -10.44 -2.56 -12.83
N ARG A 45 -9.24 -3.15 -12.84
CA ARG A 45 -8.17 -2.73 -13.75
C ARG A 45 -8.53 -2.97 -15.22
N GLU A 46 -9.12 -4.13 -15.54
CA GLU A 46 -9.58 -4.45 -16.90
C GLU A 46 -10.75 -3.55 -17.33
N GLU A 47 -11.73 -3.34 -16.45
CA GLU A 47 -12.95 -2.58 -16.76
C GLU A 47 -12.68 -1.07 -16.90
N PHE A 48 -11.81 -0.51 -16.06
CA PHE A 48 -11.58 0.94 -16.00
C PHE A 48 -10.24 1.38 -16.59
N SER A 49 -9.40 0.46 -17.07
CA SER A 49 -8.04 0.75 -17.58
C SER A 49 -7.19 1.54 -16.57
N ILE A 50 -7.32 1.22 -15.28
CA ILE A 50 -6.59 1.85 -14.17
C ILE A 50 -5.55 0.91 -13.57
N PRO A 51 -4.50 1.41 -12.88
CA PRO A 51 -3.60 0.57 -12.10
C PRO A 51 -4.35 -0.24 -11.02
N ALA A 52 -3.75 -1.34 -10.57
CA ALA A 52 -4.30 -2.14 -9.49
C ALA A 52 -4.46 -1.32 -8.20
N VAL A 53 -5.70 -1.15 -7.73
CA VAL A 53 -6.03 -0.32 -6.55
C VAL A 53 -6.06 -1.09 -5.23
N GLY A 54 -6.00 -2.43 -5.27
CA GLY A 54 -6.21 -3.30 -4.11
C GLY A 54 -5.23 -3.05 -2.96
N ASP A 55 -3.94 -3.06 -3.26
CA ASP A 55 -2.88 -2.86 -2.29
C ASP A 55 -2.84 -1.43 -1.75
N ILE A 56 -3.08 -0.44 -2.62
CA ILE A 56 -3.20 0.96 -2.23
C ILE A 56 -4.33 1.13 -1.21
N ARG A 57 -5.51 0.57 -1.50
CA ARG A 57 -6.66 0.58 -0.57
C ARG A 57 -6.30 -0.04 0.77
N GLN A 58 -5.57 -1.15 0.78
CA GLN A 58 -5.22 -1.84 2.01
C GLN A 58 -4.24 -1.03 2.88
N VAL A 59 -3.36 -0.24 2.28
CA VAL A 59 -2.46 0.67 3.01
C VAL A 59 -3.18 1.93 3.50
N LEU A 60 -4.13 2.47 2.72
CA LEU A 60 -4.87 3.68 3.10
C LEU A 60 -5.89 3.45 4.21
N TYR A 61 -6.58 2.30 4.19
CA TYR A 61 -7.64 2.00 5.16
C TYR A 61 -7.10 1.54 6.54
N ASN A 62 -5.96 0.85 6.56
CA ASN A 62 -5.41 0.23 7.77
C ASN A 62 -4.29 1.05 8.44
#